data_AF-A0A261FCW0-F1
#
_entry.id   AF-A0A261FCW0-F1
#
_cell.length_a   1.000
_cell.length_b   1.000
_cell.length_c   1.000
_cell.angle_alpha   90.00
_cell.angle_beta   90.00
_cell.angle_gamma   90.00
#
_symmetry.space_group_name_H-M   'P 1'
#
loop_
_entity.id
_entity.type
_entity.pdbx_description
1 polymer ?
#
loop_
_entity_poly.entity_id
_entity_poly.type
_entity_poly.pdbx_seq_one_letter_code
_entity_poly.pdbx_strand_id
1 'polypeptide(L)'
;MFAAQQPTAAPGYANSAEPLPSLAQVMSGGTPSAIGKDDPIGTTASGIVRNIEAQQQHDIDTGAPKFFDNGQPMMQIVVHIATDQRDPMIPGDDGMRAVYVKGKNIGALRNASRRVARDMPHIGDRFTVTYSGNGEAKKRGWNPPKLYSYELQPNAAQLDQAMQEPAPATPQQQSPFPQQTAAQPAFPPAAPQVDERQIRQLAATGRSASEIAGFLGLTPAQVESALEPEF
;
A
#
# COMPACT_ATOMS: atom_id res chain seq x y z
N MET A 1 30.70 -26.68 -31.64
CA MET A 1 29.90 -27.11 -30.49
C MET A 1 29.35 -25.86 -29.83
N PHE A 2 28.05 -25.63 -29.94
CA PHE A 2 27.39 -24.37 -29.59
C PHE A 2 27.15 -24.30 -28.08
N ALA A 3 27.81 -23.36 -27.40
CA ALA A 3 27.53 -23.04 -26.00
C ALA A 3 26.28 -22.16 -25.93
N ALA A 4 25.30 -22.60 -25.14
CA ALA A 4 24.02 -21.95 -24.96
C ALA A 4 24.18 -20.56 -24.34
N GLN A 5 23.60 -19.56 -25.02
CA GLN A 5 23.39 -18.21 -24.50
C GLN A 5 22.32 -18.27 -23.41
N GLN A 6 22.66 -17.83 -22.20
CA GLN A 6 21.70 -17.56 -21.14
C GLN A 6 20.93 -16.27 -21.50
N PRO A 7 19.59 -16.23 -21.40
CA PRO A 7 18.85 -15.00 -21.60
C PRO A 7 19.05 -14.06 -20.40
N THR A 8 19.44 -12.84 -20.73
CA THR A 8 19.54 -11.65 -19.87
C THR A 8 18.24 -11.41 -19.09
N ALA A 9 18.33 -11.32 -17.76
CA ALA A 9 17.23 -10.89 -16.91
C ALA A 9 16.91 -9.40 -17.16
N ALA A 10 15.65 -9.12 -17.50
CA ALA A 10 15.12 -7.78 -17.72
C ALA A 10 15.05 -6.96 -16.41
N PRO A 11 15.11 -5.62 -16.47
CA PRO A 11 15.08 -4.75 -15.31
C PRO A 11 13.65 -4.55 -14.79
N GLY A 12 13.50 -4.48 -13.46
CA GLY A 12 12.44 -3.72 -12.81
C GLY A 12 11.18 -4.50 -12.40
N TYR A 13 11.23 -5.12 -11.23
CA TYR A 13 10.08 -5.12 -10.34
C TYR A 13 10.57 -4.58 -9.00
N ALA A 14 10.18 -3.35 -8.69
CA ALA A 14 10.27 -2.84 -7.33
C ALA A 14 9.49 -3.82 -6.43
N ASN A 15 10.09 -4.24 -5.32
CA ASN A 15 9.40 -4.98 -4.27
C ASN A 15 8.38 -4.05 -3.61
N SER A 16 7.25 -3.80 -4.26
CA SER A 16 6.02 -3.47 -3.55
C SER A 16 5.69 -4.71 -2.75
N ALA A 17 5.90 -4.68 -1.44
CA ALA A 17 5.45 -5.74 -0.53
C ALA A 17 3.91 -5.71 -0.39
N GLU A 18 3.20 -5.75 -1.51
CA GLU A 18 1.79 -6.08 -1.53
C GLU A 18 1.68 -7.57 -1.18
N PRO A 19 0.94 -7.94 -0.13
CA PRO A 19 0.73 -9.34 0.17
C PRO A 19 0.00 -9.98 -1.02
N LEU A 20 0.63 -10.99 -1.62
CA LEU A 20 -0.02 -11.84 -2.62
C LEU A 20 -1.31 -12.42 -2.01
N PRO A 21 -2.40 -12.55 -2.80
CA PRO A 21 -3.63 -13.14 -2.30
C PRO A 21 -3.35 -14.54 -1.72
N SER A 22 -3.97 -14.87 -0.60
CA SER A 22 -3.75 -16.17 0.03
C SER A 22 -4.25 -17.30 -0.86
N LEU A 23 -3.69 -18.51 -0.73
CA LEU A 23 -4.13 -19.67 -1.50
C LEU A 23 -5.63 -19.93 -1.32
N ALA A 24 -6.14 -19.73 -0.11
CA ALA A 24 -7.56 -19.86 0.19
C ALA A 24 -8.40 -18.82 -0.55
N GLN A 25 -7.94 -17.56 -0.58
CA GLN A 25 -8.59 -16.47 -1.30
C GLN A 25 -8.63 -16.75 -2.81
N VAL A 26 -7.59 -17.37 -3.36
CA VAL A 26 -7.59 -17.83 -4.76
C VAL A 26 -8.61 -18.96 -4.97
N MET A 27 -8.65 -19.94 -4.07
CA MET A 27 -9.59 -21.07 -4.18
C MET A 27 -11.05 -20.70 -3.89
N SER A 28 -11.31 -19.68 -3.07
CA SER A 28 -12.64 -19.23 -2.68
C SER A 28 -13.26 -18.21 -3.66
N GLY A 29 -12.56 -17.87 -4.74
CA GLY A 29 -13.06 -16.91 -5.73
C GLY A 29 -12.82 -15.44 -5.38
N GLY A 30 -11.83 -15.14 -4.54
CA GLY A 30 -11.35 -13.79 -4.25
C GLY A 30 -11.48 -13.37 -2.78
N THR A 31 -11.19 -12.09 -2.54
CA THR A 31 -11.28 -11.46 -1.20
C THR A 31 -12.72 -11.45 -0.70
N PRO A 32 -13.01 -11.94 0.53
CA PRO A 32 -14.34 -11.84 1.11
C PRO A 32 -14.85 -10.39 1.17
N SER A 33 -16.15 -10.16 0.96
CA SER A 33 -16.68 -8.79 1.01
C SER A 33 -16.72 -8.26 2.44
N ALA A 34 -16.44 -6.97 2.60
CA ALA A 34 -16.51 -6.30 3.90
C ALA A 34 -17.94 -6.14 4.43
N ILE A 35 -18.92 -6.07 3.52
CA ILE A 35 -20.35 -6.03 3.84
C ILE A 35 -21.03 -7.12 3.00
N GLY A 36 -21.55 -8.13 3.68
CA GLY A 36 -22.23 -9.28 3.09
C GLY A 36 -23.54 -8.92 2.38
N LYS A 37 -24.05 -9.88 1.61
CA LYS A 37 -25.34 -9.75 0.90
C LYS A 37 -26.50 -9.54 1.87
N ASP A 38 -26.50 -10.25 2.99
CA ASP A 38 -27.61 -10.30 3.94
C ASP A 38 -27.40 -9.39 5.17
N ASP A 39 -26.29 -8.65 5.21
CA ASP A 39 -26.00 -7.73 6.29
C ASP A 39 -27.06 -6.63 6.41
N PRO A 40 -27.52 -6.32 7.64
CA PRO A 40 -28.55 -5.31 7.88
C PRO A 40 -28.02 -3.89 7.67
N ILE A 41 -28.92 -2.95 7.41
CA ILE A 41 -28.61 -1.51 7.38
C ILE A 41 -27.98 -1.11 8.72
N GLY A 42 -26.92 -0.30 8.66
CA GLY A 42 -26.09 0.10 9.80
C GLY A 42 -24.82 -0.73 9.96
N THR A 43 -24.70 -1.87 9.27
CA THR A 43 -23.47 -2.68 9.30
C THR A 43 -22.28 -1.86 8.84
N THR A 44 -21.20 -1.90 9.61
CA THR A 44 -19.99 -1.13 9.38
C THR A 44 -18.78 -2.06 9.34
N ALA A 45 -17.86 -1.79 8.41
CA ALA A 45 -16.55 -2.41 8.36
C ALA A 45 -15.49 -1.31 8.27
N SER A 46 -14.39 -1.48 9.00
CA SER A 46 -13.26 -0.54 9.00
C SER A 46 -11.95 -1.31 8.93
N GLY A 47 -10.98 -0.76 8.21
CA GLY A 47 -9.66 -1.35 8.06
C GLY A 47 -8.65 -0.41 7.42
N ILE A 48 -7.43 -0.91 7.24
CA ILE A 48 -6.36 -0.18 6.56
C ILE A 48 -6.35 -0.56 5.08
N VAL A 49 -6.40 0.42 4.19
CA VAL A 49 -6.34 0.19 2.75
C VAL A 49 -4.99 -0.45 2.40
N ARG A 50 -5.04 -1.61 1.72
CA ARG A 50 -3.85 -2.31 1.22
C ARG A 50 -3.72 -2.25 -0.29
N ASN A 51 -4.84 -2.28 -1.00
CA ASN A 51 -4.86 -2.19 -2.46
C ASN A 51 -6.15 -1.51 -2.93
N ILE A 52 -6.09 -0.82 -4.06
CA ILE A 52 -7.24 -0.21 -4.74
C ILE A 52 -7.11 -0.50 -6.23
N GLU A 53 -8.14 -1.09 -6.80
CA GLU A 53 -8.15 -1.44 -8.22
C GLU A 53 -9.48 -1.10 -8.89
N ALA A 54 -9.44 -0.93 -10.21
CA ALA A 54 -10.63 -0.84 -11.04
C ALA A 54 -10.87 -2.19 -11.71
N GLN A 55 -12.03 -2.80 -11.49
CA GLN A 55 -12.40 -4.08 -12.06
C GLN A 55 -13.69 -3.98 -12.87
N GLN A 56 -13.85 -4.84 -13.88
CA GLN A 56 -15.14 -5.00 -14.53
C GLN A 56 -16.13 -5.66 -13.56
N GLN A 57 -17.36 -5.17 -13.54
CA GLN A 57 -18.45 -5.79 -12.80
C GLN A 57 -18.82 -7.12 -13.44
N HIS A 58 -19.11 -8.10 -12.59
CA HIS A 58 -19.66 -9.38 -12.99
C HIS A 58 -21.06 -9.54 -12.43
N ASP A 59 -21.88 -10.31 -13.12
CA ASP A 59 -23.16 -10.75 -12.62
C ASP A 59 -22.95 -11.75 -11.48
N ILE A 60 -23.66 -11.56 -10.36
CA ILE A 60 -23.41 -12.34 -9.13
C ILE A 60 -23.89 -13.78 -9.24
N ASP A 61 -24.92 -14.02 -10.07
CA ASP A 61 -25.53 -15.34 -10.21
C ASP A 61 -24.84 -16.13 -11.31
N THR A 62 -24.46 -15.47 -12.41
CA THR A 62 -23.89 -16.13 -13.60
C THR A 62 -22.38 -15.99 -13.74
N GLY A 63 -21.75 -15.05 -13.02
CA GLY A 63 -20.31 -14.75 -13.15
C GLY A 63 -19.93 -14.07 -14.47
N ALA A 64 -20.90 -13.73 -15.33
CA ALA A 64 -20.62 -13.13 -16.64
C ALA A 64 -20.21 -11.65 -16.52
N PRO A 65 -19.28 -11.15 -17.35
CA PRO A 65 -18.90 -9.73 -17.37
C PRO A 65 -20.07 -8.84 -17.79
N LYS A 66 -20.24 -7.70 -17.12
CA LYS A 66 -21.34 -6.76 -17.39
C LYS A 66 -20.90 -5.65 -18.33
N PHE A 67 -21.78 -5.31 -19.26
CA PHE A 67 -21.61 -4.24 -20.23
C PHE A 67 -22.82 -3.31 -20.19
N PHE A 68 -22.58 -2.02 -20.45
CA PHE A 68 -23.63 -1.05 -20.77
C PHE A 68 -24.27 -1.38 -22.13
N ASP A 69 -25.45 -0.82 -22.41
CA ASP A 69 -26.17 -1.04 -23.68
C ASP A 69 -25.36 -0.62 -24.92
N ASN A 70 -24.37 0.27 -24.74
CA ASN A 70 -23.44 0.72 -25.78
C ASN A 70 -22.21 -0.21 -25.95
N GLY A 71 -22.16 -1.35 -25.26
CA GLY A 71 -21.07 -2.32 -25.31
C GLY A 71 -19.85 -1.99 -24.45
N GLN A 72 -19.82 -0.87 -23.72
CA GLN A 72 -18.71 -0.55 -22.83
C GLN A 72 -18.75 -1.37 -21.53
N PRO A 73 -17.61 -1.81 -20.98
CA PRO A 73 -17.58 -2.56 -19.74
C PRO A 73 -18.08 -1.70 -18.57
N MET A 74 -18.94 -2.28 -17.72
CA MET A 74 -19.33 -1.62 -16.48
C MET A 74 -18.22 -1.77 -15.44
N MET A 75 -17.52 -0.70 -15.12
CA MET A 75 -16.44 -0.73 -14.13
C MET A 75 -16.94 -0.55 -12.69
N GLN A 76 -16.18 -1.04 -11.73
CA GLN A 76 -16.31 -0.80 -10.29
C GLN A 76 -14.93 -0.60 -9.66
N ILE A 77 -14.89 0.11 -8.54
CA ILE A 77 -13.67 0.24 -7.72
C ILE A 77 -13.73 -0.85 -6.64
N VAL A 78 -12.61 -1.53 -6.41
CA VAL A 78 -12.46 -2.49 -5.32
C VAL A 78 -11.38 -1.99 -4.38
N VAL A 79 -11.78 -1.69 -3.14
CA VAL A 79 -10.86 -1.29 -2.08
C VAL A 79 -10.64 -2.49 -1.18
N HIS A 80 -9.41 -2.99 -1.13
CA HIS A 80 -9.02 -4.08 -0.24
C HIS A 80 -8.53 -3.47 1.08
N ILE A 81 -9.24 -3.78 2.16
CA ILE A 81 -8.92 -3.33 3.52
C ILE A 81 -8.47 -4.49 4.39
N ALA A 82 -7.37 -4.30 5.12
CA ALA A 82 -6.95 -5.18 6.20
C ALA A 82 -7.79 -4.88 7.45
N THR A 83 -8.53 -5.86 7.94
CA THR A 83 -9.39 -5.77 9.11
C THR A 83 -8.96 -6.75 10.19
N ASP A 84 -9.50 -6.58 11.40
CA ASP A 84 -9.32 -7.53 12.50
C ASP A 84 -10.36 -8.67 12.48
N GLN A 85 -11.30 -8.64 11.52
CA GLN A 85 -12.32 -9.68 11.38
C GLN A 85 -11.69 -10.98 10.86
N ARG A 86 -12.13 -12.12 11.39
CA ARG A 86 -11.73 -13.46 10.91
C ARG A 86 -12.97 -14.34 10.88
N ASP A 87 -13.23 -14.94 9.73
CA ASP A 87 -14.31 -15.90 9.53
C ASP A 87 -13.72 -17.32 9.62
N PRO A 88 -14.03 -18.08 10.69
CA PRO A 88 -13.51 -19.43 10.87
C PRO A 88 -14.05 -20.43 9.84
N MET A 89 -15.12 -20.09 9.11
CA MET A 89 -15.66 -20.92 8.03
C MET A 89 -14.86 -20.77 6.72
N ILE A 90 -13.98 -19.78 6.63
CA ILE A 90 -13.09 -19.57 5.49
C ILE A 90 -11.68 -20.00 5.93
N PRO A 91 -11.21 -21.19 5.53
CA PRO A 91 -9.87 -21.65 5.88
C PRO A 91 -8.83 -20.63 5.41
N GLY A 92 -7.92 -20.19 6.28
CA GLY A 92 -6.86 -19.24 5.89
C GLY A 92 -7.34 -17.80 5.67
N ASP A 93 -8.51 -17.43 6.20
CA ASP A 93 -8.93 -16.02 6.26
C ASP A 93 -7.91 -15.19 7.05
N ASP A 94 -7.28 -14.25 6.35
CA ASP A 94 -6.24 -13.37 6.86
C ASP A 94 -6.80 -12.02 7.34
N GLY A 95 -8.12 -11.82 7.25
CA GLY A 95 -8.81 -10.59 7.60
C GLY A 95 -8.84 -9.52 6.52
N MET A 96 -8.37 -9.84 5.32
CA MET A 96 -8.57 -8.98 4.16
C MET A 96 -10.05 -8.99 3.75
N ARG A 97 -10.59 -7.80 3.48
CA ARG A 97 -11.96 -7.61 3.01
C ARG A 97 -12.00 -6.69 1.81
N ALA A 98 -12.87 -6.98 0.85
CA ALA A 98 -13.11 -6.14 -0.31
C ALA A 98 -14.36 -5.27 -0.16
N VAL A 99 -14.20 -3.98 -0.42
CA VAL A 99 -15.31 -3.02 -0.54
C VAL A 99 -15.52 -2.69 -2.01
N TYR A 100 -16.65 -3.13 -2.56
CA TYR A 100 -17.03 -2.90 -3.95
C TYR A 100 -17.83 -1.62 -4.11
N VAL A 101 -17.24 -0.62 -4.78
CA VAL A 101 -17.83 0.70 -4.97
C VAL A 101 -18.25 0.88 -6.44
N LYS A 102 -19.56 0.96 -6.67
CA LYS A 102 -20.16 1.07 -8.01
C LYS A 102 -21.34 2.04 -8.05
N GLY A 103 -21.65 2.56 -9.23
CA GLY A 103 -22.82 3.42 -9.46
C GLY A 103 -22.85 4.65 -8.53
N LYS A 104 -23.99 4.88 -7.85
CA LYS A 104 -24.17 6.03 -6.93
C LYS A 104 -23.12 6.09 -5.81
N ASN A 105 -22.59 4.93 -5.40
CA ASN A 105 -21.61 4.85 -4.33
C ASN A 105 -20.24 5.43 -4.71
N ILE A 106 -19.90 5.54 -6.00
CA ILE A 106 -18.67 6.22 -6.45
C ILE A 106 -18.72 7.71 -6.08
N GLY A 107 -19.88 8.34 -6.21
CA GLY A 107 -20.09 9.72 -5.79
C GLY A 107 -19.93 9.90 -4.28
N ALA A 108 -20.46 8.97 -3.49
CA ALA A 108 -20.30 8.97 -2.03
C ALA A 108 -18.83 8.81 -1.61
N LEU A 109 -18.08 7.91 -2.27
CA LEU A 109 -16.65 7.73 -2.01
C LEU A 109 -15.85 9.00 -2.35
N ARG A 110 -16.14 9.62 -3.50
CA ARG A 110 -15.50 10.87 -3.90
C ARG A 110 -15.79 12.00 -2.90
N ASN A 111 -17.03 12.08 -2.41
CA ASN A 111 -17.39 13.06 -1.40
C ASN A 111 -16.65 12.82 -0.08
N ALA A 112 -16.51 11.56 0.36
CA ALA A 112 -15.71 11.22 1.54
C ALA A 112 -14.23 11.60 1.36
N SER A 113 -13.65 11.33 0.18
CA SER A 113 -12.25 11.67 -0.11
C SER A 113 -12.00 13.18 -0.05
N ARG A 114 -12.92 13.97 -0.63
CA ARG A 114 -12.83 15.44 -0.59
C ARG A 114 -12.92 16.03 0.82
N ARG A 115 -13.65 15.39 1.75
CA ARG A 115 -13.73 15.84 3.15
C ARG A 115 -12.38 15.80 3.86
N VAL A 116 -11.45 14.99 3.37
CA VAL A 116 -10.07 14.88 3.87
C VAL A 116 -9.05 15.42 2.86
N ALA A 117 -9.48 16.30 1.96
CA ALA A 117 -8.65 16.94 0.94
C ALA A 117 -7.87 15.95 0.03
N ARG A 118 -8.49 14.80 -0.30
CA ARG A 118 -7.96 13.79 -1.23
C ARG A 118 -8.88 13.62 -2.43
N ASP A 119 -8.32 13.20 -3.55
CA ASP A 119 -9.11 12.81 -4.73
C ASP A 119 -9.73 11.40 -4.59
N MET A 120 -9.02 10.50 -3.90
CA MET A 120 -9.42 9.11 -3.65
C MET A 120 -8.75 8.57 -2.36
N PRO A 121 -9.20 7.42 -1.82
CA PRO A 121 -8.46 6.71 -0.77
C PRO A 121 -7.03 6.37 -1.23
N HIS A 122 -6.07 6.33 -0.31
CA HIS A 122 -4.70 5.89 -0.59
C HIS A 122 -4.34 4.66 0.24
N ILE A 123 -3.34 3.90 -0.22
CA ILE A 123 -2.79 2.77 0.53
C ILE A 123 -2.26 3.27 1.87
N GLY A 124 -2.68 2.62 2.96
CA GLY A 124 -2.35 2.99 4.33
C GLY A 124 -3.41 3.84 5.03
N ASP A 125 -4.36 4.42 4.30
CA ASP A 125 -5.47 5.15 4.92
C ASP A 125 -6.35 4.20 5.73
N ARG A 126 -6.92 4.71 6.83
CA ARG A 126 -8.03 4.05 7.50
C ARG A 126 -9.30 4.34 6.69
N PHE A 127 -9.95 3.28 6.25
CA PHE A 127 -11.16 3.35 5.46
C PHE A 127 -12.30 2.64 6.17
N THR A 128 -13.40 3.35 6.38
CA THR A 128 -14.61 2.83 6.99
C THR A 128 -15.75 2.91 5.98
N VAL A 129 -16.48 1.80 5.83
CA VAL A 129 -17.71 1.71 5.03
C VAL A 129 -18.87 1.35 5.95
N THR A 130 -19.99 2.05 5.78
CA THR A 130 -21.25 1.74 6.48
C THR A 130 -22.36 1.57 5.47
N TYR A 131 -23.12 0.47 5.58
CA TYR A 131 -24.34 0.25 4.82
C TYR A 131 -25.44 1.20 5.31
N SER A 132 -25.66 2.30 4.61
CA SER A 132 -26.49 3.41 5.09
C SER A 132 -27.97 3.29 4.72
N GLY A 133 -28.30 2.47 3.73
CA GLY A 133 -29.69 2.22 3.35
C GLY A 133 -29.86 1.67 1.95
N ASN A 134 -31.11 1.49 1.54
CA ASN A 134 -31.46 1.03 0.20
C ASN A 134 -31.78 2.20 -0.73
N GLY A 135 -31.32 2.12 -1.97
CA GLY A 135 -31.74 3.01 -3.03
C GLY A 135 -33.06 2.57 -3.66
N GLU A 136 -33.47 3.27 -4.72
CA GLU A 136 -34.67 2.91 -5.47
C GLU A 136 -34.43 1.68 -6.35
N ALA A 137 -35.35 0.72 -6.28
CA ALA A 137 -35.39 -0.41 -7.20
C ALA A 137 -35.78 0.10 -8.59
N LYS A 138 -34.92 -0.13 -9.59
CA LYS A 138 -35.15 0.35 -10.96
C LYS A 138 -36.33 -0.33 -11.68
N LYS A 139 -36.75 -1.51 -11.21
CA LYS A 139 -37.86 -2.29 -11.75
C LYS A 139 -38.59 -3.00 -10.62
N ARG A 140 -39.90 -3.22 -10.78
CA ARG A 140 -40.70 -4.00 -9.83
C ARG A 140 -40.14 -5.42 -9.74
N GLY A 141 -39.87 -5.89 -8.53
CA GLY A 141 -39.27 -7.21 -8.27
C GLY A 141 -37.73 -7.26 -8.29
N TRP A 142 -37.05 -6.14 -8.56
CA TRP A 142 -35.59 -6.07 -8.42
C TRP A 142 -35.22 -5.66 -7.00
N ASN A 143 -34.13 -6.25 -6.49
CA ASN A 143 -33.58 -5.83 -5.20
C ASN A 143 -33.08 -4.38 -5.31
N PRO A 144 -33.45 -3.51 -4.36
CA PRO A 144 -32.91 -2.17 -4.32
C PRO A 144 -31.38 -2.20 -4.13
N PRO A 145 -30.64 -1.29 -4.76
CA PRO A 145 -29.19 -1.25 -4.60
C PRO A 145 -28.80 -0.77 -3.19
N LYS A 146 -27.85 -1.45 -2.55
CA LYS A 146 -27.26 -0.98 -1.29
C LYS A 146 -26.53 0.36 -1.49
N LEU A 147 -26.83 1.32 -0.63
CA LEU A 147 -26.14 2.61 -0.53
C LEU A 147 -25.18 2.58 0.66
N TYR A 148 -24.02 3.20 0.47
CA TYR A 148 -22.97 3.24 1.48
C TYR A 148 -22.58 4.67 1.82
N SER A 149 -22.24 4.91 3.08
CA SER A 149 -21.44 6.04 3.52
C SER A 149 -20.00 5.60 3.75
N TYR A 150 -19.07 6.52 3.54
CA TYR A 150 -17.64 6.26 3.69
C TYR A 150 -17.01 7.32 4.57
N GLU A 151 -16.08 6.87 5.40
CA GLU A 151 -15.20 7.74 6.17
C GLU A 151 -13.75 7.37 5.86
N LEU A 152 -12.93 8.40 5.72
CA LEU A 152 -11.50 8.27 5.44
C LEU A 152 -10.76 8.99 6.56
N GLN A 153 -9.73 8.33 7.09
CA GLN A 153 -8.74 8.97 7.93
C GLN A 153 -7.38 8.76 7.25
N PRO A 154 -6.79 9.83 6.67
CA PRO A 154 -5.51 9.74 6.00
C PRO A 154 -4.41 9.22 6.91
N ASN A 155 -3.50 8.42 6.38
CA ASN A 155 -2.26 8.14 7.08
C ASN A 155 -1.41 9.43 7.16
N ALA A 156 -1.13 9.90 8.38
CA ALA A 156 -0.40 11.15 8.63
C ALA A 156 0.96 11.20 7.90
N ALA A 157 1.67 10.07 7.84
CA ALA A 157 2.97 9.99 7.16
C ALA A 157 2.92 10.32 5.66
N GLN A 158 1.79 10.06 4.98
CA GLN A 158 1.59 10.42 3.57
C GLN A 158 0.95 11.79 3.39
N LEU A 159 0.34 12.36 4.44
CA LEU A 159 -0.19 13.72 4.38
C LEU A 159 0.96 14.73 4.46
N ASP A 160 1.95 14.47 5.31
CA ASP A 160 3.16 15.32 5.43
C ASP A 160 3.96 15.37 4.12
N GLN A 161 4.12 14.23 3.43
CA GLN A 161 4.80 14.17 2.13
C GLN A 161 4.03 14.87 1.01
N ALA A 162 2.69 14.87 1.06
CA ALA A 162 1.87 15.56 0.06
C ALA A 162 1.80 17.09 0.28
N MET A 163 1.99 17.55 1.53
CA MET A 163 2.08 18.97 1.88
C MET A 163 3.50 19.55 1.72
N GLN A 164 4.51 18.71 1.59
CA GLN A 164 5.87 19.11 1.25
C GLN A 164 6.06 19.06 -0.27
N GLU A 165 5.49 20.04 -0.98
CA GLU A 165 5.95 20.35 -2.33
C GLU A 165 7.47 20.65 -2.27
N PRO A 166 8.31 20.07 -3.15
CA PRO A 166 9.72 20.41 -3.17
C PRO A 166 9.86 21.86 -3.64
N ALA A 167 10.19 22.74 -2.71
CA ALA A 167 10.74 24.04 -3.06
C ALA A 167 11.98 23.80 -3.95
N PRO A 168 12.13 24.48 -5.10
CA PRO A 168 13.31 24.30 -5.94
C PRO A 168 14.54 24.76 -5.17
N ALA A 169 15.38 23.80 -4.78
CA ALA A 169 16.65 24.06 -4.12
C ALA A 169 17.60 24.74 -5.12
N THR A 170 17.86 26.03 -4.92
CA THR A 170 18.96 26.76 -5.53
C THR A 170 20.29 26.16 -5.03
N PRO A 171 21.24 25.82 -5.92
CA PRO A 171 22.55 25.34 -5.47
C PRO A 171 23.36 26.50 -4.87
N GLN A 172 23.51 26.51 -3.55
CA GLN A 172 24.44 27.40 -2.86
C GLN A 172 25.87 26.81 -2.89
N GLN A 173 26.77 27.55 -3.52
CA GLN A 173 28.22 27.37 -3.49
C GLN A 173 28.76 27.31 -2.07
N GLN A 174 29.58 26.29 -1.77
CA GLN A 174 30.35 26.18 -0.54
C GLN A 174 31.65 26.99 -0.64
N SER A 175 31.88 27.85 0.36
CA SER A 175 33.18 28.46 0.67
C SER A 175 33.83 27.69 1.83
N PRO A 176 35.16 27.45 1.83
CA PRO A 176 35.83 26.77 2.94
C PRO A 176 36.50 27.76 3.90
N PHE A 177 36.30 27.63 5.22
CA PHE A 177 37.24 28.12 6.24
C PHE A 177 37.21 27.20 7.50
N PRO A 178 38.30 27.17 8.29
CA PRO A 178 38.77 25.98 9.01
C PRO A 178 38.53 25.95 10.54
N GLN A 179 38.67 24.72 11.07
CA GLN A 179 39.10 24.23 12.39
C GLN A 179 38.95 25.05 13.69
N GLN A 180 38.54 24.30 14.73
CA GLN A 180 38.78 24.35 16.20
C GLN A 180 37.42 24.30 16.94
N THR A 181 37.16 23.53 18.02
CA THR A 181 37.96 23.20 19.21
C THR A 181 37.32 22.03 20.00
N ALA A 182 38.17 21.30 20.73
CA ALA A 182 38.02 20.74 22.09
C ALA A 182 36.87 19.78 22.49
N ALA A 183 37.31 18.66 23.07
CA ALA A 183 36.59 17.52 23.62
C ALA A 183 35.61 17.79 24.80
N GLN A 184 34.48 17.07 24.77
CA GLN A 184 33.78 16.53 25.95
C GLN A 184 33.25 15.13 25.60
N PRO A 185 33.49 14.08 26.41
CA PRO A 185 32.89 12.77 26.19
C PRO A 185 31.44 12.76 26.72
N ALA A 186 30.48 12.93 25.82
CA ALA A 186 29.11 12.50 26.04
C ALA A 186 29.03 11.00 25.72
N PHE A 187 28.53 10.20 26.67
CA PHE A 187 28.20 8.79 26.41
C PHE A 187 27.12 8.73 25.31
N PRO A 188 27.38 8.10 24.15
CA PRO A 188 26.35 7.94 23.15
C PRO A 188 25.33 6.88 23.60
N PRO A 189 24.04 7.04 23.26
CA PRO A 189 23.06 5.98 23.37
C PRO A 189 23.52 4.77 22.54
N ALA A 190 23.26 3.56 23.04
CA ALA A 190 23.65 2.31 22.40
C ALA A 190 23.23 2.30 20.92
N ALA A 191 24.24 2.41 20.04
CA ALA A 191 24.06 2.26 18.61
C ALA A 191 23.60 0.82 18.31
N PRO A 192 22.73 0.61 17.32
CA PRO A 192 22.46 -0.72 16.78
C PRO A 192 23.80 -1.39 16.45
N GLN A 193 23.99 -2.63 16.91
CA GLN A 193 25.25 -3.36 16.71
C GLN A 193 25.50 -3.50 15.20
N VAL A 194 26.48 -2.76 14.71
CA VAL A 194 26.91 -2.79 13.32
C VAL A 194 27.69 -4.09 13.12
N ASP A 195 27.18 -5.01 12.30
CA ASP A 195 27.87 -6.26 11.99
C ASP A 195 29.02 -6.01 10.99
N GLU A 196 30.16 -5.57 11.53
CA GLU A 196 31.36 -5.18 10.77
C GLU A 196 31.90 -6.28 9.86
N ARG A 197 31.76 -7.56 10.26
CA ARG A 197 32.17 -8.71 9.44
C ARG A 197 31.38 -8.78 8.13
N GLN A 198 30.09 -8.46 8.19
CA GLN A 198 29.21 -8.47 7.04
C GLN A 198 29.52 -7.29 6.12
N ILE A 199 29.84 -6.13 6.69
CA ILE A 199 30.31 -4.95 5.95
C ILE A 199 31.61 -5.24 5.20
N ARG A 200 32.62 -5.84 5.85
CA ARG A 200 33.91 -6.16 5.22
C ARG A 200 33.79 -7.19 4.10
N GLN A 201 32.90 -8.19 4.24
CA GLN A 201 32.61 -9.14 3.16
C GLN A 201 31.98 -8.45 1.95
N LEU A 202 31.03 -7.53 2.19
CA LEU A 202 30.38 -6.78 1.11
C LEU A 202 31.35 -5.80 0.43
N ALA A 203 32.21 -5.13 1.19
CA ALA A 203 33.25 -4.27 0.63
C ALA A 203 34.27 -5.06 -0.21
N ALA A 204 34.65 -6.27 0.22
CA ALA A 204 35.55 -7.14 -0.54
C ALA A 204 34.98 -7.58 -1.91
N THR A 205 33.66 -7.48 -2.11
CA THR A 205 33.02 -7.71 -3.42
C THR A 205 33.09 -6.50 -4.36
N GLY A 206 33.74 -5.41 -3.94
CA GLY A 206 33.89 -4.17 -4.73
C GLY A 206 32.72 -3.20 -4.60
N ARG A 207 31.84 -3.39 -3.61
CA ARG A 207 30.69 -2.49 -3.36
C ARG A 207 31.13 -1.24 -2.60
N SER A 208 30.54 -0.11 -2.96
CA SER A 208 30.78 1.17 -2.27
C SER A 208 30.10 1.21 -0.90
N ALA A 209 30.60 2.06 0.01
CA ALA A 209 30.06 2.20 1.36
C ALA A 209 28.56 2.59 1.35
N SER A 210 28.16 3.43 0.39
CA SER A 210 26.77 3.84 0.17
C SER A 210 25.84 2.67 -0.18
N GLU A 211 26.32 1.73 -0.99
CA GLU A 211 25.55 0.54 -1.39
C GLU A 211 25.41 -0.45 -0.23
N ILE A 212 26.48 -0.61 0.55
CA ILE A 212 26.48 -1.48 1.73
C ILE A 212 25.55 -0.89 2.81
N ALA A 213 25.56 0.43 2.98
CA ALA A 213 24.68 1.15 3.89
C ALA A 213 23.21 0.92 3.52
N GLY A 214 22.86 1.06 2.24
CA GLY A 214 21.53 0.75 1.74
C GLY A 214 21.12 -0.71 1.93
N PHE A 215 22.06 -1.66 1.80
CA PHE A 215 21.78 -3.08 1.96
C PHE A 215 21.55 -3.49 3.42
N LEU A 216 22.26 -2.86 4.36
CA LEU A 216 22.22 -3.20 5.78
C LEU A 216 21.29 -2.29 6.60
N GLY A 217 20.66 -1.30 5.97
CA GLY A 217 19.86 -0.29 6.67
C GLY A 217 20.71 0.60 7.60
N LEU A 218 22.00 0.72 7.29
CA LEU A 218 22.97 1.53 8.01
C LEU A 218 23.16 2.88 7.34
N THR A 219 23.79 3.82 8.03
CA THR A 219 24.25 5.05 7.40
C THR A 219 25.60 4.82 6.68
N PRO A 220 25.89 5.56 5.59
CA PRO A 220 27.20 5.48 4.94
C PRO A 220 28.36 5.71 5.92
N ALA A 221 28.18 6.62 6.90
CA ALA A 221 29.15 6.88 7.95
C ALA A 221 29.40 5.67 8.87
N GLN A 222 28.37 4.87 9.18
CA GLN A 222 28.52 3.65 9.98
C GLN A 222 29.29 2.56 9.21
N VAL A 223 29.10 2.51 7.89
CA VAL A 223 29.81 1.56 7.03
C VAL A 223 31.27 1.97 6.84
N GLU A 224 31.54 3.25 6.62
CA GLU A 224 32.89 3.79 6.52
C GLU A 224 33.67 3.56 7.82
N SER A 225 33.05 3.87 8.97
CA SER A 225 33.64 3.63 10.29
C SER A 225 33.97 2.15 10.55
N ALA A 226 33.22 1.21 9.98
CA ALA A 226 33.47 -0.23 10.12
C ALA A 226 34.56 -0.75 9.15
N LEU A 227 34.87 0.00 8.10
CA LEU A 227 35.88 -0.33 7.09
C LEU A 227 37.24 0.33 7.36
N GLU A 228 37.29 1.36 8.21
CA GLU A 228 38.56 1.93 8.64
C GLU A 228 39.39 0.89 9.45
N PRO A 229 40.72 0.83 9.24
CA PRO A 229 41.60 0.10 10.13
C PRO A 229 41.75 0.89 11.44
N GLU A 230 41.48 0.26 12.58
CA GLU A 230 41.94 0.79 13.86
C GLU A 230 43.48 0.91 13.82
N PHE A 231 43.99 2.13 13.98
CA PHE A 231 45.41 2.42 14.17
C PHE A 231 45.69 2.73 15.64
#